data_AF-A0A8K0CNH0-F1
#
_entry.id   AF-A0A8K0CNH0-F1
#
_cell.length_a   1.000
_cell.length_b   1.000
_cell.length_c   1.000
_cell.angle_alpha   90.00
_cell.angle_beta   90.00
_cell.angle_gamma   90.00
#
_symmetry.space_group_name_H-M   'P 1'
#
loop_
_entity.id
_entity.type
_entity.pdbx_description
1 polymer ?
#
loop_
_entity_poly.entity_id
_entity_poly.type
_entity_poly.pdbx_seq_one_letter_code
_entity_poly.pdbx_strand_id
1 'polypeptide(L)'
;MNDLVKQYLEVETKIKTVRKLGSRTCLIEMNNTHEKNKIMQSKSKLKDIQGAKIYINDDVTRREREGQTSIRKFAYEERSKGKDLKIAMKKVVVNSTEWKWNKEEERLIETMTKNQQIILGMEIR
;
A
#
# COMPACT_ATOMS: atom_id res chain seq x y z
N MET A 1 12.19 4.11 26.73
CA MET A 1 12.51 4.25 25.29
C MET A 1 11.16 4.16 24.57
N ASN A 2 10.65 5.27 24.07
CA ASN A 2 9.26 5.33 23.59
C ASN A 2 9.12 4.56 22.27
N ASP A 3 8.06 3.75 22.19
CA ASP A 3 7.64 3.11 20.96
C ASP A 3 7.10 4.18 20.00
N LEU A 4 7.91 4.52 19.00
CA LEU A 4 7.58 5.49 17.95
C LEU A 4 6.27 5.12 17.23
N VAL A 5 6.03 3.82 17.02
CA VAL A 5 4.83 3.34 16.31
C VAL A 5 3.59 3.61 17.15
N LYS A 6 3.63 3.27 18.44
CA LYS A 6 2.50 3.54 19.34
C LYS A 6 2.27 5.04 19.54
N GLN A 7 3.33 5.81 19.75
CA GLN A 7 3.24 7.24 20.07
C GLN A 7 2.77 8.09 18.89
N TYR A 8 3.36 7.91 17.70
CA TYR A 8 3.13 8.81 16.57
C TYR A 8 2.17 8.25 15.52
N LEU A 9 2.07 6.92 15.41
CA LEU A 9 1.17 6.30 14.45
C LEU A 9 -0.15 5.86 15.10
N GLU A 10 -0.22 5.80 16.43
CA GLU A 10 -1.36 5.29 17.21
C GLU A 10 -1.70 3.84 16.81
N VAL A 11 -0.68 3.05 16.46
CA VAL A 11 -0.83 1.65 16.11
C VAL A 11 -0.18 0.81 17.19
N GLU A 12 -0.97 -0.02 17.86
CA GLU A 12 -0.43 -1.08 18.72
C GLU A 12 -0.03 -2.27 17.86
N THR A 13 1.22 -2.72 17.99
CA THR A 13 1.78 -3.76 17.14
C THR A 13 2.85 -4.57 17.85
N LYS A 14 3.02 -5.82 17.42
CA LYS A 14 4.15 -6.66 17.85
C LYS A 14 5.16 -6.76 16.72
N ILE A 15 6.34 -6.21 16.95
CA ILE A 15 7.48 -6.36 16.05
C ILE A 15 8.03 -7.78 16.17
N LYS A 16 8.26 -8.44 15.04
CA LYS A 16 8.87 -9.78 14.99
C LYS A 16 10.38 -9.69 15.10
N THR A 17 10.99 -8.81 14.31
CA THR A 17 12.45 -8.64 14.30
C THR A 17 12.82 -7.23 13.86
N VAL A 18 13.90 -6.69 14.43
CA VAL A 18 14.53 -5.44 14.00
C VAL A 18 15.96 -5.73 13.60
N ARG A 19 16.37 -5.27 12.42
CA ARG A 19 17.76 -5.34 11.94
C ARG A 19 18.25 -3.94 11.63
N LYS A 20 19.38 -3.55 12.22
CA LYS A 20 20.04 -2.28 11.90
C LYS A 20 20.73 -2.42 10.53
N LEU A 21 20.43 -1.50 9.61
CA LEU A 21 21.07 -1.43 8.28
C LEU A 21 22.11 -0.31 8.21
N GLY A 22 22.04 0.68 9.10
CA GLY A 22 22.98 1.78 9.19
C GLY A 22 22.76 2.61 10.45
N SER A 23 23.47 3.74 10.57
CA SER A 23 23.35 4.64 11.73
C SER A 23 21.96 5.24 11.89
N ARG A 24 21.22 5.40 10.78
CA ARG A 24 19.88 6.03 10.74
C ARG A 24 18.80 5.18 10.05
N THR A 25 19.10 3.91 9.77
CA THR A 25 18.22 3.03 9.00
C THR A 25 18.12 1.67 9.66
N CYS A 26 16.90 1.15 9.77
CA CYS A 26 16.63 -0.22 10.20
C CYS A 26 15.56 -0.86 9.31
N LEU A 27 15.60 -2.19 9.26
CA LEU A 27 14.57 -3.04 8.68
C LEU A 27 13.75 -3.63 9.82
N ILE A 28 12.43 -3.52 9.71
CA ILE A 28 11.49 -4.02 10.71
C ILE A 28 10.63 -5.09 10.05
N GLU A 29 10.66 -6.30 10.59
CA GLU A 29 9.77 -7.38 10.21
C GLU A 29 8.57 -7.42 11.17
N MET A 30 7.37 -7.40 10.62
CA MET A 30 6.09 -7.42 11.35
C MET A 30 5.58 -8.85 11.47
N ASN A 31 4.83 -9.15 12.53
CA ASN A 31 4.22 -10.49 12.69
C ASN A 31 3.09 -10.76 11.69
N ASN A 32 2.37 -9.73 11.25
CA ASN A 32 1.28 -9.89 10.30
C ASN A 32 1.17 -8.70 9.34
N THR A 33 0.61 -8.98 8.16
CA THR A 33 0.41 -8.00 7.09
C THR A 33 -0.61 -6.92 7.46
N HIS A 34 -1.59 -7.22 8.33
CA HIS A 34 -2.62 -6.28 8.72
C HIS A 34 -2.06 -5.09 9.52
N GLU A 35 -1.22 -5.36 10.52
CA GLU A 35 -0.52 -4.34 11.29
C GLU A 35 0.46 -3.55 10.42
N LYS A 36 1.20 -4.23 9.53
CA LYS A 36 2.04 -3.57 8.53
C LYS A 36 1.21 -2.57 7.69
N ASN A 37 0.02 -2.94 7.26
CA ASN A 37 -0.86 -2.07 6.48
C ASN A 37 -1.32 -0.85 7.28
N LYS A 38 -1.68 -1.02 8.56
CA LYS A 38 -2.07 0.09 9.45
C LYS A 38 -0.94 1.11 9.63
N ILE A 39 0.30 0.63 9.82
CA ILE A 39 1.49 1.48 9.91
C ILE A 39 1.70 2.24 8.60
N MET A 40 1.63 1.54 7.47
CA MET A 40 1.85 2.14 6.15
C MET A 40 0.79 3.19 5.79
N GLN A 41 -0.45 3.03 6.26
CA GLN A 41 -1.51 4.02 6.12
C GLN A 41 -1.30 5.23 7.03
N SER A 42 -0.81 5.00 8.26
CA SER A 42 -0.65 6.06 9.28
C SER A 42 0.65 6.85 9.15
N LYS A 43 1.62 6.37 8.36
CA LYS A 43 2.95 6.99 8.24
C LYS A 43 2.95 8.45 7.79
N SER A 44 1.87 8.95 7.20
CA SER A 44 1.73 10.37 6.87
C SER A 44 1.81 11.27 8.11
N LYS A 45 1.36 10.79 9.28
CA LYS A 45 1.43 11.50 10.57
C LYS A 45 2.86 11.83 10.99
N LEU A 46 3.85 11.09 10.49
CA LEU A 46 5.27 11.35 10.77
C LEU A 46 5.76 12.68 10.18
N LYS A 47 5.07 13.23 9.18
CA LYS A 47 5.40 14.53 8.59
C LYS A 47 5.18 15.68 9.57
N ASP A 48 4.30 15.49 10.54
CA ASP A 48 3.89 16.53 11.49
C ASP A 48 4.82 16.59 12.72
N ILE A 49 5.80 15.67 12.81
CA ILE A 49 6.76 15.64 13.92
C ILE A 49 7.82 16.73 13.69
N GLN A 50 7.68 17.83 14.41
CA GLN A 50 8.63 18.94 14.35
C GLN A 50 10.03 18.50 14.81
N GLY A 51 11.05 18.83 14.02
CA GLY A 51 12.46 18.55 14.35
C GLY A 51 12.96 17.14 14.00
N ALA A 52 12.11 16.23 13.50
CA ALA A 52 12.51 14.89 13.09
C ALA A 52 12.08 14.56 11.66
N LYS A 53 13.01 14.05 10.85
CA LYS A 53 12.71 13.52 9.50
C LYS A 53 12.72 12.00 9.54
N ILE A 54 11.56 11.41 9.83
CA ILE A 54 11.38 9.96 9.89
C ILE A 54 10.61 9.50 8.65
N TYR A 55 11.13 8.48 7.97
CA TYR A 55 10.51 7.90 6.78
C TYR A 55 10.28 6.41 7.00
N ILE A 56 9.08 5.96 6.65
CA ILE A 56 8.73 4.53 6.60
C ILE A 56 8.42 4.18 5.15
N ASN A 57 9.17 3.24 4.60
CA ASN A 57 8.98 2.72 3.25
C ASN A 57 8.76 1.21 3.31
N ASP A 58 7.97 0.70 2.37
CA ASP A 58 7.77 -0.73 2.24
C ASP A 58 9.02 -1.37 1.61
N ASP A 59 9.48 -2.47 2.19
CA ASP A 59 10.54 -3.28 1.60
C ASP A 59 9.92 -4.15 0.51
N VAL A 60 10.05 -3.68 -0.72
CA VAL A 60 9.45 -4.30 -1.91
C VAL A 60 10.53 -4.86 -2.81
N THR A 61 10.24 -6.05 -3.35
CA THR A 61 11.09 -6.67 -4.37
C THR A 61 11.09 -5.85 -5.66
N ARG A 62 12.07 -6.10 -6.55
CA ARG A 62 12.15 -5.42 -7.87
C ARG A 62 10.86 -5.63 -8.68
N ARG A 63 10.35 -6.88 -8.74
CA ARG A 63 9.10 -7.22 -9.43
C ARG A 63 7.89 -6.48 -8.86
N GLU A 64 7.81 -6.34 -7.53
CA GLU A 64 6.73 -5.57 -6.91
C GLU A 64 6.82 -4.08 -7.20
N ARG A 65 8.04 -3.54 -7.29
CA ARG A 65 8.29 -2.16 -7.71
C ARG A 65 7.89 -1.92 -9.17
N GLU A 66 8.19 -2.86 -10.06
CA GLU A 66 7.77 -2.84 -11.46
C GLU A 66 6.24 -2.81 -11.56
N GLY A 67 5.54 -3.72 -10.87
CA GLY A 67 4.08 -3.72 -10.83
C GLY A 67 3.47 -2.42 -10.27
N GLN A 68 4.05 -1.85 -9.23
CA GLN A 68 3.62 -0.54 -8.69
C GLN A 68 3.87 0.62 -9.67
N THR A 69 4.91 0.53 -10.48
CA THR A 69 5.23 1.50 -11.53
C THR A 69 4.20 1.40 -12.66
N SER A 70 3.86 0.19 -13.09
CA SER A 70 2.80 -0.05 -14.08
C SER A 70 1.45 0.49 -13.63
N ILE A 71 1.06 0.26 -12.37
CA ILE A 71 -0.17 0.85 -11.79
C ILE A 71 -0.16 2.37 -11.89
N ARG A 72 0.97 3.02 -11.57
CA ARG A 72 1.08 4.49 -11.63
C ARG A 72 1.02 5.01 -13.06
N LYS A 73 1.67 4.33 -14.00
CA LYS A 73 1.65 4.69 -15.42
C LYS A 73 0.22 4.62 -15.97
N PHE A 74 -0.48 3.51 -15.73
CA PHE A 74 -1.88 3.36 -16.11
C PHE A 74 -2.77 4.42 -15.45
N ALA A 75 -2.61 4.68 -14.15
CA ALA A 75 -3.37 5.72 -13.48
C ALA A 75 -3.14 7.11 -14.09
N TYR A 76 -1.91 7.43 -14.52
CA TYR A 76 -1.61 8.70 -15.19
C TYR A 76 -2.30 8.79 -16.56
N GLU A 77 -2.24 7.71 -17.35
CA GLU A 77 -2.91 7.61 -18.66
C GLU A 77 -4.44 7.71 -18.55
N GLU A 78 -5.05 7.15 -17.50
CA GLU A 78 -6.49 7.28 -17.27
C GLU A 78 -6.86 8.67 -16.74
N ARG A 79 -5.94 9.32 -16.01
CA ARG A 79 -6.17 10.68 -15.49
C ARG A 79 -6.16 11.70 -16.62
N SER A 80 -5.25 11.56 -17.57
CA SER A 80 -5.21 12.43 -18.75
C SER A 80 -6.46 12.30 -19.61
N LYS A 81 -7.20 11.19 -19.50
CA LYS A 81 -8.52 10.97 -20.13
C LYS A 81 -9.68 11.54 -19.32
N GLY A 82 -9.42 12.23 -18.21
CA GLY A 82 -10.46 12.86 -17.37
C GLY A 82 -11.23 11.89 -16.47
N LYS A 83 -10.73 10.67 -16.24
CA LYS A 83 -11.40 9.68 -15.37
C LYS A 83 -11.14 9.95 -13.89
N ASP A 84 -12.09 9.56 -13.04
CA ASP A 84 -11.91 9.60 -11.59
C ASP A 84 -11.07 8.40 -11.13
N LEU A 85 -10.11 8.67 -10.24
CA LEU A 85 -9.02 7.77 -9.94
C LEU A 85 -8.66 7.75 -8.47
N LYS A 86 -8.63 6.54 -7.90
CA LYS A 86 -8.11 6.28 -6.56
C LYS A 86 -7.01 5.24 -6.61
N ILE A 87 -5.77 5.68 -6.42
CA ILE A 87 -4.62 4.76 -6.25
C ILE A 87 -4.61 4.27 -4.82
N ALA A 88 -4.61 2.95 -4.64
CA ALA A 88 -4.43 2.29 -3.35
C ALA A 88 -3.25 1.32 -3.41
N MET A 89 -2.98 0.61 -2.32
CA MET A 89 -1.84 -0.30 -2.26
C MET A 89 -2.02 -1.45 -3.25
N LYS A 90 -1.08 -1.61 -4.20
CA LYS A 90 -1.08 -2.64 -5.27
C LYS A 90 -2.32 -2.62 -6.19
N LYS A 91 -3.11 -1.54 -6.20
CA LYS A 91 -4.32 -1.42 -7.03
C LYS A 91 -4.67 0.02 -7.39
N VAL A 92 -5.49 0.19 -8.42
CA VAL A 92 -6.07 1.48 -8.81
C VAL A 92 -7.54 1.29 -9.13
N VAL A 93 -8.38 2.20 -8.65
CA VAL A 93 -9.81 2.24 -8.99
C VAL A 93 -10.01 3.34 -10.02
N VAL A 94 -10.60 3.00 -11.17
CA VAL A 94 -10.91 3.90 -12.28
C VAL A 94 -12.41 3.85 -12.52
N ASN A 95 -13.14 4.96 -12.36
CA ASN A 95 -14.60 5.01 -12.56
C ASN A 95 -15.35 3.83 -11.89
N SER A 96 -15.03 3.53 -10.63
CA SER A 96 -15.57 2.40 -9.85
C SER A 96 -15.11 0.99 -10.23
N THR A 97 -14.29 0.83 -11.26
CA THR A 97 -13.66 -0.45 -11.62
C THR A 97 -12.30 -0.59 -10.95
N GLU A 98 -12.05 -1.71 -10.27
CA GLU A 98 -10.77 -1.98 -9.60
C GLU A 98 -9.80 -2.72 -10.53
N TRP A 99 -8.59 -2.20 -10.67
CA TRP A 99 -7.51 -2.80 -11.45
C TRP A 99 -6.35 -3.20 -10.54
N LYS A 100 -5.83 -4.40 -10.72
CA LYS A 100 -4.70 -4.95 -9.94
C LYS A 100 -3.61 -5.45 -10.86
N TRP A 101 -2.36 -5.32 -10.41
CA TRP A 101 -1.24 -5.98 -11.09
C TRP A 101 -1.29 -7.49 -10.85
N ASN A 102 -1.48 -8.26 -11.91
CA ASN A 102 -1.30 -9.71 -11.91
C ASN A 102 0.20 -10.01 -12.06
N LYS A 103 0.77 -10.74 -11.10
CA LYS A 103 2.19 -11.10 -11.09
C LYS A 103 2.54 -12.20 -12.11
N GLU A 104 1.61 -13.08 -12.41
CA GLU A 104 1.81 -14.21 -13.34
C GLU A 104 1.71 -13.72 -14.78
N GLU A 105 0.75 -12.85 -15.06
CA GLU A 105 0.52 -12.31 -16.40
C GLU A 105 1.29 -11.02 -16.69
N GLU A 106 2.03 -10.49 -15.70
CA GLU A 106 2.77 -9.22 -15.77
C GLU A 106 1.98 -8.07 -16.40
N ARG A 107 0.69 -7.97 -16.04
CA ARG A 107 -0.22 -6.93 -16.55
C ARG A 107 -1.27 -6.52 -15.52
N LEU A 108 -1.88 -5.37 -15.75
CA LEU A 108 -3.07 -4.94 -15.01
C LEU A 108 -4.27 -5.76 -15.49
N ILE A 109 -4.95 -6.39 -14.55
CA ILE A 109 -6.21 -7.08 -14.77
C ILE A 109 -7.34 -6.31 -14.08
N GLU A 110 -8.48 -6.25 -14.75
CA GLU A 110 -9.72 -5.78 -14.17
C GLU A 110 -10.20 -6.81 -13.13
N THR A 111 -10.57 -6.31 -11.96
CA THR A 111 -11.20 -7.09 -10.90
C THR A 111 -12.54 -6.46 -10.59
N MET A 112 -13.60 -7.25 -10.73
CA MET A 112 -14.96 -6.83 -10.36
C MET A 112 -14.98 -6.41 -8.88
N THR A 113 -15.61 -5.28 -8.59
CA THR A 113 -15.87 -4.90 -7.20
C THR A 113 -16.96 -5.80 -6.61
N LYS A 114 -16.93 -6.05 -5.29
CA LYS A 114 -17.98 -6.85 -4.61
C LYS A 114 -19.39 -6.33 -4.90
N ASN A 115 -19.56 -5.00 -5.02
CA ASN A 115 -20.85 -4.41 -5.39
C ASN A 115 -21.29 -4.77 -6.81
N GLN A 116 -20.38 -4.85 -7.79
CA GLN A 116 -20.70 -5.31 -9.14
C GLN A 116 -21.03 -6.80 -9.18
N GLN A 117 -20.35 -7.64 -8.38
CA GLN A 117 -20.66 -9.08 -8.29
C GLN A 117 -22.07 -9.34 -7.75
N ILE A 118 -22.48 -8.56 -6.74
CA ILE A 118 -23.83 -8.61 -6.18
C ILE A 118 -24.88 -8.13 -7.19
N ILE A 119 -24.62 -7.01 -7.89
CA ILE A 119 -25.53 -6.48 -8.92
C ILE A 119 -25.66 -7.45 -10.11
N LEU A 120 -24.59 -8.18 -10.45
CA LEU A 120 -24.56 -9.16 -11.55
C LEU A 120 -25.02 -10.57 -11.13
N GLY A 121 -25.52 -10.76 -9.90
CA GLY A 121 -26.09 -12.03 -9.45
C GLY A 121 -25.09 -13.19 -9.39
N MET A 122 -23.78 -12.91 -9.29
CA MET A 122 -22.77 -13.96 -9.19
C MET A 122 -22.61 -14.35 -7.71
N GLU A 123 -23.05 -15.57 -7.34
CA GLU A 123 -22.88 -16.10 -5.98
C GLU A 123 -21.40 -16.28 -5.63
N ILE A 124 -20.98 -15.67 -4.52
CA ILE A 124 -19.66 -15.91 -3.92
C ILE A 124 -19.75 -17.23 -3.16
N ARG A 125 -19.18 -18.31 -3.71
CA ARG A 125 -18.94 -19.57 -2.99
C ARG A 125 -17.71 -19.46 -2.08
#